data_AF-A0A7V2M1D4-F1
#
_entry.id   AF-A0A7V2M1D4-F1
#
_cell.length_a   1.000
_cell.length_b   1.000
_cell.length_c   1.000
_cell.angle_alpha   90.00
_cell.angle_beta   90.00
_cell.angle_gamma   90.00
#
_symmetry.space_group_name_H-M   'P 1'
#
loop_
_entity.id
_entity.type
_entity.pdbx_description
1 polymer ?
#
loop_
_entity_poly.entity_id
_entity_poly.type
_entity_poly.pdbx_seq_one_letter_code
_entity_poly.pdbx_strand_id
1 'polypeptide(L)'
;MTKKDSSETEKESTKPIFESLRKIMLASIGVVALAQDEIEDFINRLIDRGEIAEKDGRNLIADLRKKRAQKFEERGSEFEKHMRKIVDRMGVPTRSEIQDLNDKISMLTKQIEELNKKEEK
;
A
#
# COMPACT_ATOMS: atom_id res chain seq x y z
N MET A 1 -38.59 -18.30 46.37
CA MET A 1 -38.96 -16.88 46.27
C MET A 1 -37.68 -16.08 46.01
N THR A 2 -37.70 -15.21 44.99
CA THR A 2 -36.99 -13.91 44.89
C THR A 2 -35.45 -13.90 45.06
N LYS A 3 -34.72 -13.62 43.95
CA LYS A 3 -34.05 -12.32 43.64
C LYS A 3 -32.74 -12.15 44.43
N LYS A 4 -31.67 -11.53 43.96
CA LYS A 4 -31.29 -10.83 42.72
C LYS A 4 -29.94 -10.20 43.08
N ASP A 5 -28.98 -10.25 42.16
CA ASP A 5 -27.81 -9.39 42.00
C ASP A 5 -26.96 -9.01 43.22
N SER A 6 -25.65 -9.26 43.17
CA SER A 6 -24.68 -8.27 42.63
C SER A 6 -23.26 -8.59 43.10
N SER A 7 -22.36 -8.59 42.12
CA SER A 7 -20.98 -8.09 42.20
C SER A 7 -20.10 -8.58 43.34
N GLU A 8 -19.18 -9.47 43.00
CA GLU A 8 -17.79 -9.29 43.41
C GLU A 8 -16.91 -9.78 42.26
N THR A 9 -16.51 -8.81 41.43
CA THR A 9 -15.46 -8.98 40.42
C THR A 9 -14.18 -8.56 41.09
N GLU A 10 -13.52 -9.46 41.83
CA GLU A 10 -12.17 -9.20 42.33
C GLU A 10 -11.14 -10.13 41.72
N LYS A 11 -10.10 -9.44 41.23
CA LYS A 11 -8.94 -9.89 40.49
C LYS A 11 -7.93 -10.48 41.46
N GLU A 12 -7.28 -11.59 41.10
CA GLU A 12 -5.86 -11.92 41.37
C GLU A 12 -5.65 -13.40 41.03
N SER A 13 -4.53 -13.93 40.55
CA SER A 13 -3.13 -13.49 40.57
C SER A 13 -2.29 -14.33 39.58
N THR A 14 -2.86 -14.81 38.47
CA THR A 14 -2.12 -15.64 37.48
C THR A 14 -1.50 -14.82 36.34
N LYS A 15 -1.38 -13.50 36.51
CA LYS A 15 -1.27 -12.52 35.42
C LYS A 15 0.14 -12.13 34.94
N PRO A 16 1.23 -12.14 35.75
CA PRO A 16 2.50 -11.54 35.30
C PRO A 16 3.30 -12.40 34.31
N ILE A 17 3.37 -13.72 34.52
CA ILE A 17 4.13 -14.63 33.62
C ILE A 17 3.37 -14.83 32.31
N PHE A 18 2.05 -15.00 32.38
CA PHE A 18 1.20 -15.16 31.20
C PHE A 18 1.19 -13.88 30.34
N GLU A 19 1.15 -12.69 30.94
CA GLU A 19 1.28 -11.42 30.20
C GLU A 19 2.67 -11.25 29.57
N SER A 20 3.73 -11.62 30.28
CA SER A 20 5.10 -11.54 29.74
C SER A 20 5.29 -12.48 28.56
N LEU A 21 4.79 -13.72 28.66
CA LEU A 21 4.80 -14.69 27.57
C LEU A 21 3.95 -14.23 26.38
N ARG A 22 2.79 -13.61 26.63
CA ARG A 22 1.95 -13.01 25.57
C ARG A 22 2.69 -11.87 24.86
N LYS A 23 3.39 -10.99 25.60
CA LYS A 23 4.20 -9.90 25.01
C LYS A 23 5.36 -10.45 24.19
N ILE A 24 6.06 -11.46 24.69
CA ILE A 24 7.13 -12.14 23.96
C ILE A 24 6.57 -12.82 22.71
N MET A 25 5.42 -13.49 22.79
CA MET A 25 4.76 -14.09 21.64
C MET A 25 4.35 -13.05 20.58
N LEU A 26 3.76 -11.93 20.99
CA LEU A 26 3.38 -10.83 20.09
C LEU A 26 4.61 -10.20 19.42
N ALA A 27 5.72 -10.06 20.14
CA ALA A 27 6.99 -9.64 19.56
C ALA A 27 7.58 -10.70 18.60
N SER A 28 7.35 -12.00 18.87
CA SER A 28 7.84 -13.13 18.06
C SER A 28 7.06 -13.38 16.76
N ILE A 29 5.80 -12.91 16.66
CA ILE A 29 5.02 -12.91 15.41
C ILE A 29 5.68 -12.01 14.34
N GLY A 30 6.70 -11.24 14.74
CA GLY A 30 7.62 -10.61 13.83
C GLY A 30 7.12 -9.25 13.37
N VAL A 31 8.08 -8.34 13.29
CA VAL A 31 8.31 -7.14 12.46
C VAL A 31 7.26 -6.71 11.41
N VAL A 32 6.27 -7.51 11.03
CA VAL A 32 5.13 -7.10 10.18
C VAL A 32 4.32 -5.95 10.82
N ALA A 33 4.37 -5.78 12.14
CA ALA A 33 3.73 -4.66 12.84
C ALA A 33 4.61 -3.39 12.97
N LEU A 34 5.92 -3.47 12.73
CA LEU A 34 6.80 -2.30 12.82
C LEU A 34 6.67 -1.50 11.51
N ALA A 35 5.75 -0.53 11.52
CA ALA A 35 5.66 0.49 10.48
C ALA A 35 6.98 1.26 10.39
N GLN A 36 7.32 1.75 9.21
CA GLN A 36 8.59 2.45 9.01
C GLN A 36 8.68 3.73 9.86
N ASP A 37 7.55 4.34 10.20
CA ASP A 37 7.47 5.49 11.11
C ASP A 37 7.86 5.09 12.55
N GLU A 38 7.47 3.89 13.02
CA GLU A 38 7.87 3.37 14.34
C GLU A 38 9.37 3.07 14.41
N ILE A 39 9.99 2.70 13.27
CA ILE A 39 11.44 2.51 13.16
C ILE A 39 12.17 3.85 13.23
N GLU A 40 11.67 4.89 12.56
CA GLU A 40 12.21 6.25 12.66
C GLU A 40 12.10 6.78 14.10
N ASP A 41 10.95 6.58 14.76
CA ASP A 41 10.73 6.97 16.15
C ASP A 41 11.58 6.16 17.15
N PHE A 42 11.86 4.89 16.84
CA PHE A 42 12.81 4.11 17.63
C PHE A 42 14.23 4.66 17.53
N ILE A 43 14.69 5.01 16.32
CA ILE A 43 16.02 5.60 16.12
C ILE A 43 16.12 6.97 16.81
N ASN A 44 15.09 7.81 16.71
CA ASN A 44 15.06 9.10 17.41
C ASN A 44 15.18 8.92 18.93
N ARG A 45 14.48 7.93 19.51
CA ARG A 45 14.58 7.61 20.94
C ARG A 45 15.99 7.17 21.35
N LEU A 46 16.74 6.48 20.48
CA LEU A 46 18.13 6.10 20.75
C LEU A 46 19.09 7.30 20.70
N ILE A 47 18.83 8.28 19.83
CA ILE A 47 19.57 9.55 19.81
C ILE A 47 19.31 10.33 21.10
N ASP A 48 18.05 10.48 21.50
CA ASP A 48 17.65 11.24 22.70
C ASP A 48 18.23 10.65 23.99
N ARG A 49 18.39 9.32 24.04
CA ARG A 49 19.03 8.61 25.16
C ARG A 49 20.56 8.68 25.13
N GLY A 50 21.15 9.24 24.07
CA GLY A 50 22.59 9.27 23.86
C GLY A 50 23.20 7.90 23.56
N GLU A 51 22.38 6.90 23.19
CA GLU A 51 22.82 5.55 22.84
C GLU A 51 23.42 5.50 21.42
N ILE A 52 23.04 6.46 20.57
CA ILE A 52 23.58 6.65 19.22
C ILE A 52 23.94 8.12 19.00
N ALA A 53 25.03 8.38 18.29
CA ALA A 53 25.38 9.74 17.87
C ALA A 53 24.31 10.31 16.92
N GLU A 54 23.92 11.57 17.13
CA GLU A 54 22.88 12.23 16.33
C GLU A 54 23.12 12.14 14.82
N LYS A 55 24.38 12.29 14.40
CA LYS A 55 24.78 12.18 12.99
C LYS A 55 24.48 10.79 12.41
N ASP A 56 24.78 9.74 13.17
CA ASP A 56 24.61 8.36 12.72
C ASP A 56 23.13 7.96 12.69
N GLY A 57 22.36 8.39 13.70
CA GLY A 57 20.92 8.20 13.72
C GLY A 57 20.20 8.92 12.57
N ARG A 58 20.56 10.17 12.27
CA ARG A 58 20.03 10.91 11.11
C ARG A 58 20.38 10.22 9.78
N ASN A 59 21.59 9.69 9.64
CA ASN A 59 22.00 8.92 8.45
C ASN A 59 21.17 7.64 8.28
N LEU A 60 20.93 6.90 9.36
CA LEU A 60 20.08 5.70 9.35
C LEU A 60 18.66 6.00 8.88
N ILE A 61 18.06 7.08 9.39
CA ILE A 61 16.73 7.54 8.96
C ILE A 61 16.73 7.93 7.48
N ALA A 62 17.74 8.66 7.02
CA ALA A 62 17.87 9.04 5.61
C ALA A 62 17.98 7.81 4.68
N ASP A 63 18.78 6.82 5.06
CA ASP A 63 18.94 5.58 4.31
C ASP A 63 17.67 4.74 4.28
N LEU A 64 16.94 4.69 5.40
CA LEU A 64 15.62 4.05 5.50
C LEU A 64 14.63 4.69 4.52
N ARG A 65 14.55 6.03 4.50
CA ARG A 65 13.68 6.77 3.58
C ARG A 65 14.08 6.61 2.12
N LYS A 66 15.39 6.60 1.82
CA LYS A 66 15.89 6.36 0.46
C LYS A 66 15.53 4.95 -0.03
N LYS A 67 15.75 3.93 0.80
CA LYS A 67 15.36 2.54 0.49
C LYS A 67 13.84 2.39 0.33
N ARG A 68 13.05 3.14 1.11
CA ARG A 68 11.58 3.21 0.94
C ARG A 68 11.22 3.71 -0.45
N ALA A 69 11.73 4.87 -0.85
CA ALA A 69 11.43 5.47 -2.15
C ALA A 69 11.79 4.53 -3.31
N GLN A 70 13.00 3.98 -3.29
CA GLN A 70 13.46 3.05 -4.33
C GLN A 70 12.58 1.79 -4.43
N LYS A 71 12.25 1.15 -3.29
CA LYS A 71 11.39 -0.03 -3.28
C LYS A 71 9.95 0.28 -3.69
N PHE A 72 9.46 1.49 -3.47
CA PHE A 72 8.13 1.91 -3.92
C PHE A 72 8.10 2.12 -5.43
N GLU A 73 9.15 2.70 -6.01
CA GLU A 73 9.28 2.89 -7.45
C GLU A 73 9.40 1.54 -8.18
N GLU A 74 10.29 0.66 -7.70
CA GLU A 74 10.46 -0.70 -8.26
C GLU A 74 9.16 -1.51 -8.18
N ARG A 75 8.53 -1.56 -7.01
CA ARG A 75 7.25 -2.28 -6.84
C ARG A 75 6.09 -1.63 -7.58
N GLY A 76 6.07 -0.30 -7.69
CA GLY A 76 5.06 0.44 -8.43
C GLY A 76 5.09 0.09 -9.91
N SER A 77 6.28 0.04 -10.51
CA SER A 77 6.45 -0.33 -11.92
C SER A 77 6.00 -1.77 -12.21
N GLU A 78 6.35 -2.72 -11.34
CA GLU A 78 5.94 -4.11 -11.49
C GLU A 78 4.45 -4.30 -11.22
N PHE A 79 3.90 -3.57 -10.25
CA PHE A 79 2.48 -3.56 -9.96
C PHE A 79 1.66 -2.99 -11.13
N GLU A 80 2.10 -1.89 -11.73
CA GLU A 80 1.45 -1.30 -12.91
C GLU A 80 1.43 -2.28 -14.08
N LYS A 81 2.56 -2.95 -14.36
CA LYS A 81 2.63 -3.99 -15.40
C LYS A 81 1.67 -5.15 -15.10
N HIS A 82 1.57 -5.58 -13.84
CA HIS A 82 0.65 -6.64 -13.45
C HIS A 82 -0.82 -6.20 -13.59
N MET A 83 -1.15 -4.98 -13.16
CA MET A 83 -2.49 -4.41 -13.33
C MET A 83 -2.86 -4.31 -14.81
N ARG A 84 -1.95 -3.84 -15.67
CA ARG A 84 -2.16 -3.75 -17.12
C ARG A 84 -2.47 -5.13 -17.72
N LYS A 85 -1.69 -6.16 -17.37
CA LYS A 85 -1.96 -7.55 -17.78
C LYS A 85 -3.31 -8.09 -17.31
N ILE A 86 -3.78 -7.69 -16.13
CA ILE A 86 -5.10 -8.09 -15.62
C ILE A 86 -6.21 -7.41 -16.42
N VAL A 87 -6.08 -6.12 -16.69
CA VAL A 87 -7.03 -5.35 -17.53
C VAL A 87 -7.11 -5.95 -18.94
N ASP A 88 -5.97 -6.24 -19.56
CA ASP A 88 -5.90 -6.87 -20.88
C ASP A 88 -6.62 -8.24 -20.89
N ARG A 89 -6.43 -9.04 -19.83
CA ARG A 89 -7.08 -10.35 -19.69
C ARG A 89 -8.58 -10.28 -19.42
N MET A 90 -9.05 -9.20 -18.82
CA MET A 90 -10.49 -9.00 -18.59
C MET A 90 -11.22 -8.50 -19.84
N GLY A 91 -10.52 -8.31 -20.97
CA GLY A 91 -11.11 -7.87 -22.24
C GLY A 91 -11.67 -6.45 -22.18
N VAL A 92 -11.17 -5.63 -21.25
CA VAL A 92 -11.60 -4.23 -21.11
C VAL A 92 -10.76 -3.40 -22.08
N PRO A 93 -11.36 -2.81 -23.13
CA PRO A 93 -10.62 -1.98 -24.07
C PRO A 93 -10.08 -0.74 -23.36
N THR A 94 -8.83 -0.40 -23.69
CA THR A 94 -8.16 0.78 -23.15
C THR A 94 -8.70 2.07 -23.79
N ARG A 95 -8.56 3.22 -23.11
CA ARG A 95 -8.94 4.51 -23.68
C ARG A 95 -8.24 4.80 -25.01
N SER A 96 -6.98 4.40 -25.15
CA SER A 96 -6.21 4.59 -26.38
C SER A 96 -6.83 3.81 -27.54
N GLU A 97 -7.21 2.55 -27.34
CA GLU A 97 -7.83 1.73 -28.38
C GLU A 97 -9.19 2.28 -28.81
N ILE A 98 -9.96 2.82 -27.87
CA ILE A 98 -11.24 3.49 -28.18
C ILE A 98 -10.99 4.74 -29.03
N GLN A 99 -9.98 5.54 -28.68
CA GLN A 99 -9.60 6.74 -29.43
C GLN A 99 -9.18 6.40 -30.86
N ASP A 100 -8.29 5.42 -31.02
CA ASP A 100 -7.79 4.97 -32.33
C ASP A 100 -8.93 4.44 -33.22
N LEU A 101 -9.90 3.75 -32.63
CA LEU A 101 -11.07 3.28 -33.35
C LEU A 101 -11.96 4.44 -33.80
N ASN A 102 -12.16 5.45 -32.95
CA ASN A 102 -12.97 6.63 -33.25
C ASN A 102 -12.36 7.48 -34.38
N ASP A 103 -11.02 7.60 -34.41
CA ASP A 103 -10.30 8.29 -35.46
C ASP A 103 -10.43 7.57 -36.81
N LYS A 104 -10.30 6.23 -36.80
CA LYS A 104 -10.52 5.39 -38.00
C LYS A 104 -11.95 5.52 -38.51
N ILE A 105 -12.95 5.50 -37.63
CA ILE A 105 -14.35 5.70 -37.99
C ILE A 105 -14.52 7.07 -38.64
N SER A 106 -14.00 8.14 -38.03
CA SER A 106 -14.10 9.50 -38.57
C SER A 106 -13.45 9.63 -39.95
N MET A 107 -12.32 8.96 -40.17
CA MET A 107 -11.64 8.93 -41.47
C MET A 107 -12.47 8.20 -42.53
N LEU A 108 -13.04 7.04 -42.19
CA LEU A 108 -13.91 6.27 -43.08
C LEU A 108 -15.19 7.05 -43.41
N THR A 109 -15.81 7.71 -42.43
CA THR A 109 -16.98 8.57 -42.65
C THR A 109 -16.68 9.67 -43.67
N LYS A 110 -15.53 10.35 -43.55
CA LYS A 110 -15.11 11.36 -44.52
C LYS A 110 -14.93 10.79 -45.92
N GLN A 111 -14.29 9.62 -46.04
CA GLN A 111 -14.09 8.97 -47.34
C GLN A 111 -15.42 8.58 -48.00
N ILE A 112 -16.39 8.08 -47.22
CA ILE A 112 -17.73 7.74 -47.72
C ILE A 112 -18.46 9.01 -48.18
N GLU A 113 -18.40 10.11 -47.43
CA GLU A 113 -19.00 11.38 -47.83
C GLU A 113 -18.38 11.95 -49.12
N GLU A 114 -17.07 11.84 -49.29
CA GLU A 114 -16.37 12.26 -50.50
C GLU A 114 -16.75 11.42 -51.72
N LEU A 115 -16.90 10.10 -51.55
CA LEU A 115 -17.35 9.20 -52.60
C LEU A 115 -18.80 9.47 -53.01
N ASN A 116 -19.71 9.61 -52.05
CA ASN A 116 -21.12 9.95 -52.34
C ASN A 116 -21.24 11.29 -53.09
N LYS A 117 -20.45 12.30 -52.72
CA LYS A 117 -20.40 13.59 -53.44
C LYS A 117 -19.85 13.50 -54.86
N LYS A 118 -19.06 12.48 -55.17
CA LYS A 118 -18.56 12.20 -56.53
C LYS A 118 -19.58 11.45 -57.38
N GLU A 119 -20.43 10.61 -56.78
CA GLU A 119 -21.48 9.88 -57.49
C GLU A 119 -22.73 10.73 -57.79
N GLU A 120 -23.00 11.79 -57.02
CA GLU A 120 -24.10 12.74 -57.28
C GLU A 120 -23.76 13.85 -58.31
N LYS A 121 -22.54 13.87 -58.86
CA LYS A 121 -22.09 14.82 -59.90
C LYS A 121 -21.97 14.15 -61.26
#